data_AF-A0A0F7FXT9-F1
#
_entry.id   AF-A0A0F7FXT9-F1
#
_cell.length_a   1.000
_cell.length_b   1.000
_cell.length_c   1.000
_cell.angle_alpha   90.00
_cell.angle_beta   90.00
_cell.angle_gamma   90.00
#
_symmetry.space_group_name_H-M   'P 1'
#
loop_
_entity.id
_entity.type
_entity.pdbx_description
1 polymer ?
#
loop_
_entity_poly.entity_id
_entity_poly.type
_entity_poly.pdbx_seq_one_letter_code
_entity_poly.pdbx_strand_id
1 'polypeptide(L)'
;MDALTRRLDGKSAATQTYRRRRAVVFNVLQYAVELGALNANPLSQVRRRRGKRAVQEVDRRVVVNPRQARELLTALTYVGGYDRASGRRLRAFFGCLYYSAMRPGEVLGLRRSDCTLPEKGWGRIELTETRPTAGKAWTDSGEAHDRRGLKQREAGEVRTVPIPPPLVRLLLDHVKEFGTAEDGRLFSSERGNVIAASSYSRVWKQARELALLPHQVTSVMAARPYDLRHAGVSQWLNSGVPAPEVAARAGHSVDVLLKIYAKCIDGQEAEMNDRIMQGLGEDDGTP
;
A
#
# COMPACT_ATOMS: atom_id res chain seq x y z
N MET A 1 -20.72 -22.43 15.46
CA MET A 1 -19.86 -22.19 14.26
C MET A 1 -20.39 -21.10 13.35
N ASP A 2 -21.71 -20.98 13.19
CA ASP A 2 -22.35 -19.96 12.33
C ASP A 2 -22.02 -18.52 12.72
N ALA A 3 -21.78 -18.25 14.01
CA ALA A 3 -21.36 -16.94 14.50
C ALA A 3 -20.07 -16.43 13.82
N LEU A 4 -19.13 -17.30 13.46
CA LEU A 4 -17.89 -16.88 12.79
C LEU A 4 -18.15 -16.42 11.34
N THR A 5 -19.21 -16.94 10.73
CA THR A 5 -19.59 -16.67 9.33
C THR A 5 -20.46 -15.44 9.17
N ARG A 6 -20.94 -14.83 10.26
CA ARG A 6 -21.84 -13.69 10.24
C ARG A 6 -21.19 -12.45 10.82
N ARG A 7 -21.51 -11.29 10.26
CA ARG A 7 -21.21 -9.99 10.86
C ARG A 7 -22.17 -9.74 12.03
N LEU A 8 -21.91 -8.69 12.82
CA LEU A 8 -22.77 -8.31 13.95
C LEU A 8 -24.19 -7.91 13.49
N ASP A 9 -24.33 -7.48 12.23
CA ASP A 9 -25.60 -7.17 11.56
C ASP A 9 -26.32 -8.42 11.00
N GLY A 10 -25.84 -9.63 11.30
CA GLY A 10 -26.42 -10.90 10.84
C GLY A 10 -26.09 -11.30 9.38
N LYS A 11 -25.47 -10.41 8.58
CA LYS A 11 -25.11 -10.69 7.18
C LYS A 11 -23.87 -11.58 7.08
N SER A 12 -23.68 -12.22 5.93
CA SER A 12 -22.50 -13.05 5.67
C SER A 12 -21.21 -12.23 5.74
N ALA A 13 -20.24 -12.69 6.53
CA ALA A 13 -18.91 -12.13 6.59
C ALA A 13 -18.12 -12.48 5.32
N ALA A 14 -17.24 -11.57 4.88
CA ALA A 14 -16.35 -11.86 3.76
C ALA A 14 -15.48 -13.09 4.07
N THR A 15 -15.13 -13.85 3.02
CA THR A 15 -14.35 -15.09 3.14
C THR A 15 -13.05 -14.90 3.94
N GLN A 16 -12.39 -13.75 3.76
CA GLN A 16 -11.17 -13.41 4.47
C GLN A 16 -11.42 -13.13 5.96
N THR A 17 -12.49 -12.42 6.29
CA THR A 17 -12.92 -12.14 7.67
C THR A 17 -13.23 -13.44 8.42
N TYR A 18 -13.98 -14.36 7.79
CA TYR A 18 -14.23 -15.69 8.37
C TYR A 18 -12.94 -16.46 8.64
N ARG A 19 -12.00 -16.48 7.68
CA ARG A 19 -10.71 -17.17 7.84
C ARG A 19 -9.90 -16.60 9.00
N ARG A 20 -9.82 -15.28 9.12
CA ARG A 20 -9.13 -14.60 10.24
C ARG A 20 -9.77 -15.00 11.57
N ARG A 21 -11.09 -14.90 11.68
CA ARG A 21 -11.82 -15.29 12.89
C ARG A 21 -11.60 -16.76 13.24
N ARG A 22 -11.70 -17.65 12.25
CA ARG A 22 -11.46 -19.08 12.45
C ARG A 22 -10.03 -19.37 12.91
N ALA A 23 -9.03 -18.68 12.37
CA ALA A 23 -7.64 -18.84 12.78
C ALA A 23 -7.43 -18.40 14.24
N VAL A 24 -8.00 -17.26 14.64
CA VAL A 24 -7.94 -16.79 16.03
C VAL A 24 -8.58 -17.82 16.97
N VAL A 25 -9.80 -18.26 16.69
CA VAL A 25 -10.48 -19.26 17.54
C VAL A 25 -9.71 -20.58 17.54
N PHE A 26 -9.15 -21.00 16.40
CA PHE A 26 -8.33 -22.21 16.34
C PHE A 26 -7.13 -22.11 17.28
N ASN A 27 -6.40 -20.99 17.25
CA ASN A 27 -5.22 -20.78 18.11
C ASN A 27 -5.59 -20.71 19.59
N VAL A 28 -6.70 -20.06 19.94
CA VAL A 28 -7.18 -20.02 21.34
C VAL A 28 -7.52 -21.42 21.84
N LEU A 29 -8.23 -22.23 21.05
CA LEU A 29 -8.54 -23.61 21.43
C LEU A 29 -7.29 -24.49 21.44
N GLN A 30 -6.32 -24.24 20.57
CA GLN A 30 -5.03 -24.94 20.59
C GLN A 30 -4.25 -24.64 21.86
N TYR A 31 -4.21 -23.37 22.27
CA TYR A 31 -3.58 -22.94 23.52
C TYR A 31 -4.27 -23.56 24.75
N ALA A 32 -5.59 -23.67 24.73
CA ALA A 32 -6.33 -24.38 25.79
C ALA A 32 -5.99 -25.89 25.83
N VAL A 33 -5.63 -26.51 24.70
CA VAL A 33 -5.11 -27.89 24.67
C VAL A 33 -3.71 -27.96 25.27
N GLU A 34 -2.84 -27.01 24.93
CA GLU A 34 -1.48 -26.92 25.50
C GLU A 34 -1.50 -26.73 27.02
N LEU A 35 -2.49 -25.98 27.54
CA LEU A 35 -2.72 -25.82 28.98
C LEU A 35 -3.42 -27.03 29.64
N GLY A 36 -3.76 -28.08 28.88
CA GLY A 36 -4.46 -29.26 29.39
C GLY A 36 -5.94 -29.05 29.73
N ALA A 37 -6.51 -27.86 29.45
CA ALA A 37 -7.93 -27.59 29.65
C ALA A 37 -8.82 -28.29 28.59
N LEU A 38 -8.23 -28.71 27.47
CA LEU A 38 -8.88 -29.51 26.42
C LEU A 38 -7.96 -30.65 25.99
N ASN A 39 -8.52 -31.82 25.70
CA ASN A 39 -7.73 -32.97 25.20
C ASN A 39 -7.35 -32.83 23.73
N ALA A 40 -8.16 -32.14 22.93
CA ALA A 40 -7.92 -31.93 21.51
C ALA A 40 -8.68 -30.70 21.02
N ASN A 41 -8.16 -30.06 19.96
CA ASN A 41 -8.77 -28.86 19.40
C ASN A 41 -10.01 -29.23 18.56
N PRO A 42 -11.24 -28.90 18.99
CA PRO A 42 -12.47 -29.31 18.29
C PRO A 42 -12.57 -28.74 16.87
N LEU A 43 -11.90 -27.61 16.61
CA LEU A 43 -11.88 -26.99 15.30
C LEU A 43 -11.03 -27.76 14.27
N SER A 44 -10.23 -28.74 14.68
CA SER A 44 -9.47 -29.60 13.75
C SER A 44 -10.38 -30.51 12.92
N GLN A 45 -11.50 -30.97 13.50
CA GLN A 45 -12.43 -31.92 12.88
C GLN A 45 -13.46 -31.24 11.96
N VAL A 46 -13.68 -29.93 12.14
CA VAL A 46 -14.64 -29.17 11.32
C VAL A 46 -14.01 -28.76 9.99
N ARG A 47 -14.15 -29.64 8.99
CA ARG A 47 -13.77 -29.39 7.59
C ARG A 47 -14.95 -28.83 6.79
N ARG A 48 -14.89 -27.54 6.43
CA ARG A 48 -15.83 -26.94 5.46
C ARG A 48 -15.28 -27.16 4.05
N ARG A 49 -16.17 -27.44 3.06
CA ARG A 49 -15.81 -27.38 1.63
C ARG A 49 -15.06 -26.06 1.37
N ARG A 50 -13.81 -26.16 0.93
CA ARG A 50 -12.99 -25.00 0.55
C ARG A 50 -13.74 -24.28 -0.58
N GLY A 51 -14.40 -23.16 -0.27
CA GLY A 51 -14.87 -22.25 -1.30
C GLY A 51 -13.68 -21.79 -2.17
N LYS A 52 -13.95 -21.46 -3.44
CA LYS A 52 -12.93 -20.96 -4.36
C LYS A 52 -12.11 -19.88 -3.67
N ARG A 53 -10.79 -20.03 -3.69
CA ARG A 53 -9.86 -19.07 -3.08
C ARG A 53 -10.06 -17.76 -3.86
N ALA A 54 -10.57 -16.72 -3.19
CA ALA A 54 -10.52 -15.38 -3.76
C ALA A 54 -9.06 -15.09 -4.09
N VAL A 55 -8.75 -14.94 -5.38
CA VAL A 55 -7.40 -14.60 -5.80
C VAL A 55 -7.14 -13.19 -5.30
N GLN A 56 -6.00 -12.98 -4.64
CA GLN A 56 -5.59 -11.66 -4.15
C GLN A 56 -5.00 -10.84 -5.30
N GLU A 57 -5.69 -10.81 -6.44
CA GLU A 57 -5.26 -10.04 -7.60
C GLU A 57 -5.72 -8.60 -7.47
N VAL A 58 -4.90 -7.69 -7.95
CA VAL A 58 -5.30 -6.30 -8.15
C VAL A 58 -6.25 -6.24 -9.34
N ASP A 59 -7.41 -5.61 -9.12
CA ASP A 59 -8.31 -5.24 -10.21
C ASP A 59 -7.69 -4.07 -10.98
N ARG A 60 -7.39 -4.27 -12.27
CA ARG A 60 -6.76 -3.25 -13.13
C ARG A 60 -7.52 -1.92 -13.12
N ARG A 61 -8.84 -1.95 -12.90
CA ARG A 61 -9.69 -0.75 -12.87
C ARG A 61 -9.39 0.19 -11.70
N VAL A 62 -8.72 -0.27 -10.64
CA VAL A 62 -8.34 0.59 -9.52
C VAL A 62 -7.06 1.39 -9.79
N VAL A 63 -6.23 0.92 -10.73
CA VAL A 63 -4.92 1.48 -11.02
C VAL A 63 -5.06 2.69 -11.94
N VAL A 64 -4.39 3.78 -11.57
CA VAL A 64 -4.28 5.00 -12.37
C VAL A 64 -3.00 5.00 -13.19
N ASN A 65 -3.05 5.60 -14.37
CA ASN A 65 -1.86 5.83 -15.17
C ASN A 65 -0.99 6.98 -14.58
N PRO A 66 0.27 7.15 -15.05
CA PRO A 66 1.15 8.20 -14.51
C PRO A 66 0.62 9.64 -14.65
N ARG A 67 -0.16 9.92 -15.70
CA ARG A 67 -0.78 11.24 -15.88
C ARG A 67 -1.85 11.49 -14.82
N GLN A 68 -2.79 10.55 -14.67
CA GLN A 68 -3.85 10.60 -13.65
C GLN A 68 -3.28 10.65 -12.23
N ALA A 69 -2.19 9.92 -11.95
CA ALA A 69 -1.51 10.00 -10.67
C ALA A 69 -0.97 11.41 -10.39
N ARG A 70 -0.34 12.06 -11.38
CA ARG A 70 0.10 13.46 -11.25
C ARG A 70 -1.08 14.42 -11.08
N GLU A 71 -2.16 14.25 -11.84
CA GLU A 71 -3.38 15.06 -11.73
C GLU A 71 -4.00 14.95 -10.33
N LEU A 72 -4.09 13.74 -9.76
CA LEU A 72 -4.54 13.52 -8.39
C LEU A 72 -3.61 14.18 -7.35
N LEU A 73 -2.29 14.07 -7.54
CA LEU A 73 -1.32 14.72 -6.65
C LEU A 73 -1.35 16.25 -6.75
N THR A 74 -1.68 16.80 -7.91
CA THR A 74 -1.90 18.23 -8.09
C THR A 74 -3.23 18.65 -7.47
N ALA A 75 -4.32 17.90 -7.64
CA ALA A 75 -5.61 18.22 -7.05
C ALA A 75 -5.58 18.34 -5.52
N LEU A 76 -4.68 17.59 -4.85
CA LEU A 76 -4.43 17.75 -3.42
C LEU A 76 -4.02 19.17 -3.02
N THR A 77 -3.40 19.97 -3.89
CA THR A 77 -3.02 21.34 -3.53
C THR A 77 -4.22 22.28 -3.35
N TYR A 78 -5.38 21.90 -3.88
CA TYR A 78 -6.63 22.66 -3.80
C TYR A 78 -7.53 22.21 -2.64
N VAL A 79 -7.18 21.12 -1.96
CA VAL A 79 -7.98 20.58 -0.85
C VAL A 79 -7.64 21.28 0.46
N GLY A 80 -8.66 21.77 1.16
CA GLY A 80 -8.52 22.33 2.52
C GLY A 80 -8.19 23.82 2.59
N GLY A 81 -8.31 24.57 1.49
CA GLY A 81 -8.08 26.01 1.47
C GLY A 81 -6.63 26.42 1.74
N TYR A 82 -6.39 27.73 1.91
CA TYR A 82 -5.04 28.24 2.15
C TYR A 82 -4.56 27.95 3.57
N ASP A 83 -5.36 28.27 4.59
CA ASP A 83 -4.93 28.24 5.99
C ASP A 83 -4.74 26.82 6.56
N ARG A 84 -5.76 25.95 6.41
CA ARG A 84 -5.66 24.56 6.90
C ARG A 84 -4.71 23.73 6.06
N ALA A 85 -4.60 24.04 4.76
CA ALA A 85 -3.67 23.39 3.83
C ALA A 85 -3.72 21.86 3.87
N SER A 86 -4.87 21.27 4.22
CA SER A 86 -4.96 19.85 4.60
C SER A 86 -4.56 18.91 3.48
N GLY A 87 -4.82 19.31 2.23
CA GLY A 87 -4.36 18.62 1.04
C GLY A 87 -2.88 18.83 0.73
N ARG A 88 -2.38 20.07 0.81
CA ARG A 88 -0.94 20.37 0.57
C ARG A 88 -0.03 19.61 1.54
N ARG A 89 -0.39 19.55 2.82
CA ARG A 89 0.31 18.75 3.85
C ARG A 89 0.36 17.26 3.55
N LEU A 90 -0.56 16.74 2.73
CA LEU A 90 -0.65 15.33 2.38
C LEU A 90 -0.17 15.02 0.95
N ARG A 91 0.16 16.03 0.13
CA ARG A 91 0.61 15.82 -1.24
C ARG A 91 1.83 14.90 -1.31
N ALA A 92 2.85 15.19 -0.51
CA ALA A 92 4.05 14.35 -0.45
C ALA A 92 3.77 12.98 0.21
N PHE A 93 2.81 12.92 1.15
CA PHE A 93 2.36 11.65 1.75
C PHE A 93 1.80 10.70 0.68
N PHE A 94 0.86 11.16 -0.15
CA PHE A 94 0.33 10.35 -1.26
C PHE A 94 1.38 10.08 -2.35
N GLY A 95 2.29 11.04 -2.57
CA GLY A 95 3.47 10.85 -3.41
C GLY A 95 4.33 9.66 -2.98
N CYS A 96 4.54 9.46 -1.68
CA CYS A 96 5.27 8.30 -1.15
C CYS A 96 4.56 6.99 -1.52
N LEU A 97 3.23 6.93 -1.41
CA LEU A 97 2.48 5.72 -1.76
C LEU A 97 2.68 5.36 -3.24
N TYR A 98 2.63 6.35 -4.11
CA TYR A 98 2.73 6.15 -5.56
C TYR A 98 4.18 5.89 -6.02
N TYR A 99 5.11 6.78 -5.70
CA TYR A 99 6.48 6.75 -6.26
C TYR A 99 7.46 5.84 -5.52
N SER A 100 7.14 5.41 -4.31
CA SER A 100 8.01 4.54 -3.51
C SER A 100 7.34 3.25 -3.04
N ALA A 101 6.08 3.04 -3.46
CA ALA A 101 5.27 1.91 -3.03
C ALA A 101 5.38 1.67 -1.52
N MET A 102 5.24 2.71 -0.71
CA MET A 102 5.20 2.62 0.74
C MET A 102 3.78 2.29 1.23
N ARG A 103 3.66 1.64 2.38
CA ARG A 103 2.35 1.47 3.03
C ARG A 103 1.98 2.77 3.75
N PRO A 104 0.68 3.11 3.91
CA PRO A 104 0.27 4.28 4.66
C PRO A 104 0.91 4.36 6.06
N GLY A 105 1.00 3.23 6.77
CA GLY A 105 1.65 3.17 8.08
C GLY A 105 3.14 3.46 8.06
N GLU A 106 3.86 3.02 7.01
CA GLU A 106 5.28 3.32 6.83
C GLU A 106 5.48 4.82 6.59
N VAL A 107 4.62 5.45 5.79
CA VAL A 107 4.71 6.89 5.51
C VAL A 107 4.37 7.74 6.74
N LEU A 108 3.38 7.33 7.54
CA LEU A 108 3.06 8.02 8.80
C LEU A 108 4.22 7.99 9.81
N GLY A 109 5.05 6.95 9.76
CA GLY A 109 6.24 6.82 10.60
C GLY A 109 7.52 7.42 10.01
N LEU A 110 7.48 7.89 8.76
CA LEU A 110 8.67 8.32 8.04
C LEU A 110 9.29 9.58 8.65
N ARG A 111 10.58 9.53 8.96
CA ARG A 111 11.33 10.66 9.51
C ARG A 111 12.24 11.31 8.48
N ARG A 112 12.62 12.56 8.74
CA ARG A 112 13.60 13.27 7.91
C ARG A 112 14.96 12.59 7.89
N SER A 113 15.36 11.97 9.00
CA SER A 113 16.60 11.19 9.14
C SER A 113 16.67 10.00 8.18
N ASP A 114 15.50 9.45 7.83
CA ASP A 114 15.39 8.23 7.02
C ASP A 114 15.50 8.55 5.50
N CYS A 115 15.65 9.82 5.15
CA CYS A 115 15.56 10.31 3.78
C CYS A 115 16.86 10.97 3.32
N THR A 116 17.43 10.44 2.23
CA THR A 116 18.47 11.12 1.45
C THR A 116 17.81 11.85 0.28
N LEU A 117 17.74 13.19 0.36
CA LEU A 117 17.03 14.05 -0.58
C LEU A 117 18.02 15.00 -1.28
N PRO A 118 18.67 14.58 -2.38
CA PRO A 118 19.55 15.47 -3.12
C PRO A 118 18.77 16.55 -3.88
N GLU A 119 19.39 17.70 -4.15
CA GLU A 119 18.75 18.77 -4.93
C GLU A 119 18.41 18.34 -6.37
N LYS A 120 19.24 17.46 -6.95
CA LYS A 120 19.08 16.92 -8.29
C LYS A 120 19.29 15.40 -8.28
N GLY A 121 18.49 14.69 -9.07
CA GLY A 121 18.63 13.24 -9.25
C GLY A 121 17.77 12.42 -8.29
N TRP A 122 18.16 11.15 -8.15
CA TRP A 122 17.45 10.16 -7.36
C TRP A 122 17.81 10.27 -5.87
N GLY A 123 16.80 10.22 -5.02
CA GLY A 123 16.99 10.11 -3.58
C GLY A 123 16.87 8.68 -3.10
N ARG A 124 16.93 8.50 -1.78
CA ARG A 124 16.71 7.21 -1.12
C ARG A 124 15.90 7.39 0.15
N ILE A 125 15.06 6.41 0.45
CA ILE A 125 14.36 6.28 1.73
C ILE A 125 14.76 4.96 2.36
N GLU A 126 15.14 5.01 3.64
CA GLU A 126 15.47 3.84 4.45
C GLU A 126 14.29 3.50 5.35
N LEU A 127 13.68 2.34 5.09
CA LEU A 127 12.51 1.90 5.83
C LEU A 127 12.92 0.81 6.81
N THR A 128 13.11 1.23 8.05
CA THR A 128 13.16 0.30 9.18
C THR A 128 11.73 -0.19 9.42
N GLU A 129 11.52 -1.51 9.50
CA GLU A 129 10.17 -2.04 9.74
C GLU A 129 9.66 -1.53 11.10
N THR A 130 8.80 -0.51 11.06
CA THR A 130 8.15 0.02 12.24
C THR A 130 7.21 -1.05 12.76
N ARG A 131 7.43 -1.50 14.00
CA ARG A 131 6.38 -2.23 14.74
C ARG A 131 5.12 -1.40 14.58
N PRO A 132 4.01 -1.94 14.06
CA PRO A 132 2.76 -1.23 14.14
C PRO A 132 2.46 -1.10 15.63
N THR A 133 2.73 0.07 16.19
CA THR A 133 2.08 0.52 17.42
C THR A 133 0.62 0.72 17.05
N ALA A 134 -0.07 -0.41 16.87
CA ALA A 134 -1.50 -0.50 16.73
C ALA A 134 -2.10 -0.18 18.09
N GLY A 135 -2.02 1.10 18.47
CA GLY A 135 -2.97 1.67 19.40
C GLY A 135 -4.35 1.57 18.76
N LYS A 136 -5.35 1.21 19.57
CA LYS A 136 -6.75 0.86 19.22
C LYS A 136 -7.55 1.95 18.45
N ALA A 137 -6.91 2.97 17.89
CA ALA A 137 -7.52 4.16 17.31
C ALA A 137 -7.61 4.16 15.76
N TRP A 138 -7.39 3.02 15.09
CA TRP A 138 -7.17 3.01 13.64
C TRP A 138 -8.17 2.18 12.84
N THR A 139 -9.42 2.63 12.68
CA THR A 139 -10.27 2.23 11.54
C THR A 139 -11.45 3.19 11.32
N ASP A 140 -11.62 3.70 10.10
CA ASP A 140 -12.94 4.05 9.53
C ASP A 140 -13.43 2.98 8.53
N SER A 141 -12.66 1.92 8.31
CA SER A 141 -12.97 0.85 7.35
C SER A 141 -13.34 -0.50 7.98
N GLY A 142 -13.39 -0.61 9.30
CA GLY A 142 -13.82 -1.83 10.00
C GLY A 142 -13.00 -3.10 9.70
N GLU A 143 -11.85 -2.99 9.03
CA GLU A 143 -10.86 -4.06 8.93
C GLU A 143 -9.59 -3.66 9.66
N ALA A 144 -9.39 -4.29 10.81
CA ALA A 144 -8.14 -4.26 11.53
C ALA A 144 -7.02 -4.74 10.61
N HIS A 145 -5.94 -3.97 10.61
CA HIS A 145 -4.56 -4.34 10.32
C HIS A 145 -4.38 -5.62 9.49
N ASP A 146 -3.75 -5.44 8.33
CA ASP A 146 -3.06 -6.55 7.69
C ASP A 146 -1.85 -6.95 8.52
N ARG A 147 -2.09 -7.64 9.65
CA ARG A 147 -1.19 -8.67 10.16
C ARG A 147 -1.28 -9.84 9.18
N ARG A 148 -0.93 -9.62 7.91
CA ARG A 148 -0.32 -10.68 7.11
C ARG A 148 0.91 -11.06 7.90
N GLY A 149 0.95 -12.31 8.32
CA GLY A 149 1.86 -12.80 9.35
C GLY A 149 3.27 -12.28 9.18
N LEU A 150 3.92 -12.04 10.32
CA LEU A 150 5.36 -12.02 10.47
C LEU A 150 5.92 -13.16 9.61
N LYS A 151 6.39 -12.85 8.40
CA LYS A 151 7.40 -13.66 7.75
C LYS A 151 8.70 -13.05 8.21
N GLN A 152 9.24 -13.68 9.25
CA GLN A 152 10.65 -13.73 9.63
C GLN A 152 11.54 -12.88 8.71
N ARG A 153 11.69 -11.62 9.12
CA ARG A 153 12.91 -10.87 8.90
C ARG A 153 13.38 -10.52 10.29
N GLU A 154 14.67 -10.67 10.55
CA GLU A 154 15.21 -10.38 11.88
C GLU A 154 14.87 -8.94 12.26
N ALA A 155 14.59 -8.72 13.55
CA ALA A 155 14.31 -7.39 14.04
C ALA A 155 15.47 -6.45 13.67
N GLY A 156 15.22 -5.47 12.79
CA GLY A 156 16.24 -4.54 12.31
C GLY A 156 16.54 -4.58 10.81
N GLU A 157 15.89 -5.43 10.01
CA GLU A 157 16.08 -5.39 8.56
C GLU A 157 15.53 -4.07 7.96
N VAL A 158 16.44 -3.22 7.48
CA VAL A 158 16.12 -1.97 6.79
C VAL A 158 16.03 -2.25 5.29
N ARG A 159 14.91 -1.86 4.67
CA ARG A 159 14.80 -1.88 3.19
C ARG A 159 15.04 -0.48 2.66
N THR A 160 15.98 -0.35 1.73
CA THR A 160 16.24 0.92 1.03
C THR A 160 15.40 0.99 -0.24
N VAL A 161 14.69 2.09 -0.42
CA VAL A 161 13.88 2.37 -1.62
C VAL A 161 14.49 3.57 -2.35
N PRO A 162 15.02 3.39 -3.58
CA PRO A 162 15.40 4.53 -4.41
C PRO A 162 14.15 5.29 -4.84
N ILE A 163 14.15 6.61 -4.63
CA ILE A 163 13.01 7.46 -4.93
C ILE A 163 13.31 8.37 -6.13
N PRO A 164 12.37 8.49 -7.09
CA PRO A 164 12.62 9.25 -8.30
C PRO A 164 12.60 10.76 -8.01
N PRO A 165 13.23 11.60 -8.87
CA PRO A 165 13.31 13.04 -8.68
C PRO A 165 11.97 13.76 -8.39
N PRO A 166 10.82 13.36 -9.00
CA PRO A 166 9.52 13.94 -8.64
C PRO A 166 9.15 13.76 -7.16
N LEU A 167 9.43 12.60 -6.56
CA LEU A 167 9.16 12.38 -5.14
C LEU A 167 10.12 13.16 -4.25
N VAL A 168 11.40 13.24 -4.64
CA VAL A 168 12.40 14.04 -3.91
C VAL A 168 11.94 15.51 -3.81
N ARG A 169 11.49 16.09 -4.93
CA ARG A 169 10.94 17.46 -4.96
C ARG A 169 9.73 17.62 -4.05
N LEU A 170 8.77 16.68 -4.10
CA LEU A 170 7.61 16.71 -3.22
C LEU A 170 7.99 16.70 -1.74
N LEU A 171 8.98 15.89 -1.35
CA LEU A 171 9.45 15.82 0.03
C LEU A 171 10.21 17.08 0.45
N LEU A 172 11.06 17.63 -0.42
CA LEU A 172 11.76 18.89 -0.16
C LEU A 172 10.78 20.06 -0.03
N ASP A 173 9.81 20.18 -0.93
CA ASP A 173 8.75 21.20 -0.89
C ASP A 173 7.95 21.09 0.41
N HIS A 174 7.57 19.87 0.81
CA HIS A 174 6.85 19.62 2.05
C HIS A 174 7.65 20.05 3.29
N VAL A 175 8.93 19.68 3.37
CA VAL A 175 9.79 20.08 4.49
C VAL A 175 9.99 21.59 4.52
N LYS A 176 10.11 22.23 3.36
CA LYS A 176 10.25 23.69 3.25
C LYS A 176 8.98 24.43 3.71
N GLU A 177 7.79 23.94 3.33
CA GLU A 177 6.52 24.61 3.62
C GLU A 177 6.02 24.32 5.05
N PHE A 178 6.17 23.08 5.53
CA PHE A 178 5.53 22.62 6.78
C PHE A 178 6.51 22.21 7.87
N GLY A 179 7.80 22.09 7.57
CA GLY A 179 8.79 21.57 8.50
C GLY A 179 8.59 20.08 8.82
N THR A 180 9.02 19.69 10.01
CA THR A 180 8.85 18.34 10.57
C THR A 180 8.21 18.43 11.94
N ALA A 181 7.62 17.34 12.41
CA ALA A 181 7.21 17.23 13.81
C ALA A 181 8.44 17.28 14.75
N GLU A 182 8.20 17.57 16.03
CA GLU A 182 9.24 17.59 17.07
C GLU A 182 10.01 16.26 17.17
N ASP A 183 9.33 15.13 16.90
CA ASP A 183 9.93 13.80 16.89
C ASP A 183 10.62 13.43 15.56
N GLY A 184 10.72 14.39 14.63
CA GLY A 184 11.39 14.25 13.34
C GLY A 184 10.54 13.62 12.23
N ARG A 185 9.26 13.28 12.49
CA ARG A 185 8.35 12.78 11.45
C ARG A 185 8.13 13.84 10.38
N LEU A 186 8.10 13.41 9.12
CA LEU A 186 7.79 14.28 8.00
C LEU A 186 6.31 14.69 8.01
N PHE A 187 5.42 13.76 8.34
CA PHE A 187 3.98 13.99 8.25
C PHE A 187 3.32 14.01 9.63
N SER A 188 2.78 15.15 9.99
CA SER A 188 1.99 15.34 11.20
C SER A 188 0.77 16.22 10.93
N SER A 189 -0.20 16.17 11.84
CA SER A 189 -1.29 17.14 11.89
C SER A 189 -0.75 18.52 12.27
N GLU A 190 -1.60 19.56 12.14
CA GLU A 190 -1.28 20.94 12.55
C GLU A 190 -0.79 21.04 14.00
N ARG A 191 -1.23 20.12 14.88
CA ARG A 191 -0.84 20.04 16.28
C ARG A 191 0.35 19.10 16.54
N GLY A 192 1.07 18.66 15.51
CA GLY A 192 2.20 17.73 15.63
C GLY A 192 1.82 16.25 15.85
N ASN A 193 0.54 15.92 16.01
CA ASN A 193 0.08 14.53 16.22
C ASN A 193 0.12 13.68 14.94
N VAL A 194 0.09 12.36 15.11
CA VAL A 194 -0.11 11.40 14.00
C VAL A 194 -1.40 11.73 13.25
N ILE A 195 -1.32 11.74 11.92
CA ILE A 195 -2.48 11.98 11.06
C ILE A 195 -3.43 10.77 11.17
N ALA A 196 -4.72 11.03 11.44
CA ALA A 196 -5.74 9.98 11.50
C ALA A 196 -6.08 9.40 10.11
N ALA A 197 -6.48 8.12 10.06
CA ALA A 197 -6.85 7.44 8.82
C ALA A 197 -8.00 8.14 8.09
N SER A 198 -8.98 8.55 8.88
CA SER A 198 -10.16 9.28 8.47
C SER A 198 -9.80 10.61 7.81
N SER A 199 -8.77 11.30 8.33
CA SER A 199 -8.31 12.59 7.82
C SER A 199 -7.74 12.48 6.42
N TYR A 200 -6.75 11.60 6.19
CA TYR A 200 -6.21 11.47 4.82
C TYR A 200 -7.24 10.84 3.88
N SER A 201 -8.13 9.96 4.36
CA SER A 201 -9.17 9.36 3.50
C SER A 201 -10.17 10.41 3.02
N ARG A 202 -10.55 11.37 3.88
CA ARG A 202 -11.41 12.50 3.53
C ARG A 202 -10.75 13.39 2.49
N VAL A 203 -9.48 13.76 2.70
CA VAL A 203 -8.70 14.57 1.76
C VAL A 203 -8.57 13.87 0.40
N TRP A 204 -8.32 12.55 0.41
CA TRP A 204 -8.24 11.77 -0.82
C TRP A 204 -9.55 11.77 -1.61
N LYS A 205 -10.68 11.61 -0.92
CA LYS A 205 -11.99 11.66 -1.57
C LYS A 205 -12.22 13.00 -2.29
N GLN A 206 -11.90 14.11 -1.63
CA GLN A 206 -12.03 15.45 -2.22
C GLN A 206 -11.07 15.63 -3.40
N ALA A 207 -9.83 15.15 -3.30
CA ALA A 207 -8.89 15.21 -4.41
C ALA A 207 -9.37 14.42 -5.65
N ARG A 208 -10.03 13.26 -5.45
CA ARG A 208 -10.65 12.50 -6.55
C ARG A 208 -11.76 13.29 -7.22
N GLU A 209 -12.62 13.95 -6.46
CA GLU A 209 -13.71 14.79 -6.98
C GLU A 209 -13.21 15.97 -7.82
N LEU A 210 -12.01 16.47 -7.52
CA LEU A 210 -11.36 17.55 -8.26
C LEU A 210 -10.57 17.07 -9.49
N ALA A 211 -9.93 15.89 -9.42
CA ALA A 211 -9.02 15.42 -10.47
C ALA A 211 -9.69 14.56 -11.54
N LEU A 212 -10.76 13.84 -11.19
CA LEU A 212 -11.34 12.81 -12.03
C LEU A 212 -12.69 13.23 -12.62
N LEU A 213 -13.03 12.68 -13.77
CA LEU A 213 -14.36 12.86 -14.36
C LEU A 213 -15.44 12.23 -13.48
N PRO A 214 -16.70 12.73 -13.50
CA PRO A 214 -17.76 12.23 -12.63
C PRO A 214 -17.95 10.70 -12.67
N HIS A 215 -17.87 10.09 -13.86
CA HIS A 215 -17.98 8.63 -14.03
C HIS A 215 -16.75 7.86 -13.50
N GLN A 216 -15.58 8.49 -13.43
CA GLN A 216 -14.38 7.91 -12.83
C GLN A 216 -14.43 7.99 -11.31
N VAL A 217 -14.98 9.08 -10.75
CA VAL A 217 -15.18 9.24 -9.29
C VAL A 217 -16.10 8.15 -8.73
N THR A 218 -17.19 7.85 -9.44
CA THR A 218 -18.15 6.79 -9.06
C THR A 218 -17.62 5.38 -9.31
N SER A 219 -16.60 5.23 -10.16
CA SER A 219 -15.91 3.96 -10.38
C SER A 219 -14.96 3.58 -9.23
N VAL A 220 -14.41 2.36 -9.31
CA VAL A 220 -13.40 1.85 -8.37
C VAL A 220 -12.01 2.47 -8.57
N MET A 221 -11.82 3.33 -9.59
CA MET A 221 -10.54 3.96 -9.93
C MET A 221 -10.00 4.79 -8.77
N ALA A 222 -8.82 4.41 -8.27
CA ALA A 222 -8.15 5.06 -7.16
C ALA A 222 -9.07 5.28 -5.94
N ALA A 223 -10.06 4.41 -5.71
CA ALA A 223 -11.09 4.62 -4.69
C ALA A 223 -10.48 4.76 -3.29
N ARG A 224 -9.36 4.08 -3.04
CA ARG A 224 -8.63 4.14 -1.78
C ARG A 224 -7.24 4.74 -1.98
N PRO A 225 -6.69 5.44 -0.98
CA PRO A 225 -5.28 5.84 -0.96
C PRO A 225 -4.31 4.70 -1.30
N TYR A 226 -4.60 3.50 -0.80
CA TYR A 226 -3.77 2.31 -1.01
C TYR A 226 -3.68 1.89 -2.49
N ASP A 227 -4.63 2.31 -3.32
CA ASP A 227 -4.61 2.00 -4.75
C ASP A 227 -3.47 2.74 -5.48
N LEU A 228 -2.93 3.84 -4.92
CA LEU A 228 -1.71 4.48 -5.44
C LEU A 228 -0.49 3.57 -5.34
N ARG A 229 -0.38 2.79 -4.26
CA ARG A 229 0.67 1.79 -4.11
C ARG A 229 0.54 0.71 -5.18
N HIS A 230 -0.69 0.26 -5.45
CA HIS A 230 -0.93 -0.68 -6.54
C HIS A 230 -0.54 -0.08 -7.87
N ALA A 231 -0.92 1.17 -8.14
CA ALA A 231 -0.56 1.86 -9.37
C ALA A 231 0.96 2.03 -9.55
N GLY A 232 1.69 2.39 -8.49
CA GLY A 232 3.15 2.50 -8.53
C GLY A 232 3.84 1.18 -8.84
N VAL A 233 3.46 0.10 -8.17
CA VAL A 233 4.02 -1.24 -8.40
C VAL A 233 3.69 -1.75 -9.79
N SER A 234 2.44 -1.59 -10.23
CA SER A 234 2.04 -1.92 -11.60
C SER A 234 2.82 -1.12 -12.63
N GLN A 235 3.07 0.17 -12.40
CA GLN A 235 3.87 0.99 -13.29
C GLN A 235 5.31 0.51 -13.39
N TRP A 236 5.95 0.11 -12.28
CA TRP A 236 7.33 -0.40 -12.32
C TRP A 236 7.44 -1.69 -13.11
N LEU A 237 6.51 -2.63 -12.88
CA LEU A 237 6.43 -3.87 -13.66
C LEU A 237 6.23 -3.56 -15.15
N ASN A 238 5.35 -2.60 -15.45
CA ASN A 238 5.07 -2.20 -16.82
C ASN A 238 6.16 -1.35 -17.48
N SER A 239 7.14 -0.90 -16.70
CA SER A 239 8.33 -0.21 -17.23
C SER A 239 9.49 -1.19 -17.42
N GLY A 240 9.26 -2.50 -17.28
CA GLY A 240 10.30 -3.52 -17.44
C GLY A 240 11.20 -3.76 -16.24
N VAL A 241 10.89 -3.16 -15.08
CA VAL A 241 11.73 -3.39 -13.89
C VAL A 241 11.61 -4.86 -13.46
N PRO A 242 12.73 -5.57 -13.27
CA PRO A 242 12.70 -6.98 -12.89
C PRO A 242 11.85 -7.23 -11.64
N ALA A 243 11.02 -8.28 -11.67
CA ALA A 243 10.13 -8.63 -10.57
C ALA A 243 10.83 -8.76 -9.19
N PRO A 244 12.05 -9.33 -9.08
CA PRO A 244 12.78 -9.35 -7.80
C PRO A 244 13.09 -7.96 -7.24
N GLU A 245 13.51 -7.02 -8.10
CA GLU A 245 13.80 -5.63 -7.73
C GLU A 245 12.52 -4.91 -7.28
N VAL A 246 11.43 -5.07 -8.03
CA VAL A 246 10.12 -4.54 -7.64
C VAL A 246 9.66 -5.11 -6.29
N ALA A 247 9.85 -6.41 -6.05
CA ALA A 247 9.49 -7.05 -4.79
C ALA A 247 10.31 -6.48 -3.62
N ALA A 248 11.62 -6.33 -3.78
CA ALA A 248 12.50 -5.73 -2.79
C ALA A 248 12.08 -4.28 -2.45
N ARG A 249 11.87 -3.45 -3.48
CA ARG A 249 11.44 -2.05 -3.34
C ARG A 249 10.02 -1.90 -2.80
N ALA A 250 9.13 -2.86 -3.02
CA ALA A 250 7.78 -2.85 -2.45
C ALA A 250 7.72 -3.50 -1.06
N GLY A 251 8.72 -4.27 -0.62
CA GLY A 251 8.63 -5.06 0.60
C GLY A 251 7.65 -6.24 0.45
N HIS A 252 7.69 -6.91 -0.70
CA HIS A 252 6.98 -8.15 -0.99
C HIS A 252 7.97 -9.31 -1.19
N SER A 253 7.53 -10.55 -0.96
CA SER A 253 8.21 -11.69 -1.59
C SER A 253 7.84 -11.74 -3.08
N VAL A 254 8.70 -12.32 -3.92
CA VAL A 254 8.46 -12.45 -5.37
C VAL A 254 7.15 -13.20 -5.64
N ASP A 255 6.87 -14.29 -4.92
CA ASP A 255 5.61 -15.04 -5.05
C ASP A 255 4.37 -14.18 -4.77
N VAL A 256 4.46 -13.30 -3.76
CA VAL A 256 3.38 -12.41 -3.38
C VAL A 256 3.18 -11.34 -4.45
N LEU A 257 4.28 -10.80 -5.00
CA LEU A 257 4.23 -9.84 -6.08
C LEU A 257 3.54 -10.43 -7.32
N LEU A 258 4.03 -11.57 -7.82
CA LEU A 258 3.47 -12.22 -9.01
C LEU A 258 2.01 -12.59 -8.81
N LYS A 259 1.66 -13.14 -7.64
CA LYS A 259 0.26 -13.48 -7.33
C LYS A 259 -0.68 -12.27 -7.30
N ILE A 260 -0.19 -11.11 -6.90
CA ILE A 260 -1.01 -9.89 -6.76
C ILE A 260 -1.09 -9.13 -8.10
N TYR A 261 0.00 -9.08 -8.86
CA TYR A 261 0.16 -8.20 -10.01
C TYR A 261 0.28 -8.92 -11.36
N ALA A 262 0.09 -10.24 -11.42
CA ALA A 262 0.14 -11.00 -12.68
C ALA A 262 -0.70 -10.35 -13.81
N LYS A 263 -1.90 -9.88 -13.47
CA LYS A 263 -2.82 -9.22 -14.43
C LYS A 263 -2.39 -7.83 -14.89
N CYS A 264 -1.40 -7.22 -14.24
CA CYS A 264 -0.92 -5.89 -14.59
C CYS A 264 0.13 -5.90 -15.71
N ILE A 265 0.80 -7.03 -15.93
CA ILE A 265 1.87 -7.24 -16.94
C ILE A 265 1.27 -7.40 -18.36
N ASP A 266 -0.06 -7.53 -18.46
CA ASP A 266 -0.79 -7.81 -19.69
C ASP A 266 -0.88 -6.59 -20.63
N GLY A 267 -0.45 -6.76 -21.89
CA GLY A 267 -0.45 -5.72 -22.94
C GLY A 267 0.93 -5.20 -23.39
N GLN A 268 2.03 -5.88 -23.03
CA GLN A 268 3.41 -5.52 -23.39
C GLN A 268 4.09 -6.57 -24.28
N GLU A 269 3.33 -7.43 -24.96
CA GLU A 269 3.92 -8.51 -25.77
C GLU A 269 4.95 -7.99 -26.78
N ALA A 270 4.61 -6.93 -27.53
CA ALA A 270 5.55 -6.30 -28.47
C ALA A 270 6.80 -5.74 -27.77
N GLU A 271 6.64 -4.91 -26.73
CA GLU A 271 7.78 -4.31 -26.01
C GLU A 271 8.65 -5.36 -25.28
N MET A 272 8.05 -6.44 -24.81
CA MET A 272 8.76 -7.58 -24.23
C MET A 272 9.51 -8.36 -25.30
N ASN A 273 8.91 -8.57 -26.47
CA ASN A 273 9.56 -9.19 -27.62
C ASN A 273 10.73 -8.34 -28.09
N ASP A 274 10.58 -7.01 -28.20
CA ASP A 274 11.65 -6.10 -28.58
C ASP A 274 12.84 -6.18 -27.61
N ARG A 275 12.57 -6.21 -26.29
CA ARG A 275 13.62 -6.42 -25.28
C ARG A 275 14.27 -7.80 -25.36
N ILE A 276 13.52 -8.84 -25.73
CA ILE A 276 14.06 -10.19 -25.94
C ILE A 276 14.96 -10.18 -27.17
N MET A 277 14.53 -9.60 -28.29
CA MET A 277 15.33 -9.46 -29.52
C MET A 277 16.62 -8.68 -29.27
N GLN A 278 16.53 -7.55 -28.55
CA GLN A 278 17.69 -6.77 -28.12
C GLN A 278 18.66 -7.60 -27.26
N GLY A 279 18.14 -8.45 -26.36
CA GLY A 279 18.95 -9.33 -25.53
C GLY A 279 19.57 -10.51 -26.28
N LEU A 280 18.95 -10.96 -27.37
CA LEU A 280 19.46 -11.98 -28.27
C LEU A 280 20.53 -11.44 -29.23
N GLY A 281 20.64 -10.11 -29.37
CA GLY A 281 21.56 -9.48 -30.32
C GLY A 281 21.05 -9.49 -31.76
N GLU A 282 19.77 -9.79 -31.96
CA GLU A 282 19.07 -9.74 -33.25
C GLU A 282 18.31 -8.42 -33.37
N ASP A 283 19.00 -7.29 -33.22
CA ASP A 283 18.45 -6.02 -33.71
C ASP A 283 18.59 -6.08 -35.23
N ASP A 284 17.46 -6.16 -35.96
CA ASP A 284 17.38 -5.90 -37.39
C ASP A 284 17.73 -4.43 -37.63
N GLY A 285 19.02 -4.13 -37.50
CA GLY A 285 19.63 -2.93 -38.04
C GLY A 285 19.45 -2.98 -39.55
N THR A 286 18.41 -2.33 -40.03
CA THR A 286 18.34 -1.89 -41.41
C THR A 286 18.02 -0.40 -41.42
N PRO A 287 18.85 0.42 -42.09
CA PRO A 287 18.84 1.89 -42.02
C PRO A 287 17.58 2.54 -42.60
#